data_AF-A0AB74EUZ6-F1
#
_entry.id   AF-A0AB74EUZ6-F1
#
_cell.length_a   1.000
_cell.length_b   1.000
_cell.length_c   1.000
_cell.angle_alpha   90.00
_cell.angle_beta   90.00
_cell.angle_gamma   90.00
#
_symmetry.space_group_name_H-M   'P 1'
#
loop_
_entity.id
_entity.type
_entity.pdbx_description
1 polymer ?
#
loop_
_entity_poly.entity_id
_entity_poly.type
_entity_poly.pdbx_seq_one_letter_code
_entity_poly.pdbx_strand_id
1 'polypeptide(L)'
;MKACILQGSPRKGGNTAQLLAPFTEEMEKNGWDCGSIRLYDRDLKPCVACRRCQKDWRIFGCPLEDNMQEIFDAVLGCDLLVLATPIYSWYCTPPMKAVLDRLVYGMNKYYGEEKGPSLWAGKHLALITTCGYRPEAGADLWEAGVTRYCRHSQLRYAGMLAERHMGYGTVFMDAEKAERARAFAQGLCGRGSGMSERPDLDKSLDSKTFRSYYYLKEELTAFCRQNGLPVSGGKLELTERIACFLDTGRVTAPAAKSRPGKAREGAITEEMAIEPDFVCSERHRAFFKEKIGRGFSFNVAFQKWLKANTGKTYRDAVAAYDQILKEKKKGKTAIDRQFEYNTYIRDFFADNAGKSLEEAIVCWKYKKGLPGHNRYERADLEALSGGEKAENREEPKP
;
A
#
# COMPACT_ATOMS: atom_id res chain seq x y z
N MET A 1 20.79 -12.26 12.09
CA MET A 1 20.20 -10.95 11.74
C MET A 1 20.03 -10.15 13.03
N LYS A 2 20.13 -8.82 12.98
CA LYS A 2 20.04 -7.96 14.15
C LYS A 2 18.85 -7.01 14.07
N ALA A 3 18.02 -6.98 15.11
CA ALA A 3 16.94 -6.02 15.26
C ALA A 3 17.32 -4.94 16.29
N CYS A 4 17.16 -3.66 15.94
CA CYS A 4 17.27 -2.55 16.86
C CYS A 4 15.87 -2.02 17.18
N ILE A 5 15.47 -2.10 18.44
CA ILE A 5 14.16 -1.67 18.93
C ILE A 5 14.34 -0.36 19.69
N LEU A 6 13.71 0.71 19.20
CA LEU A 6 13.68 1.99 19.90
C LEU A 6 12.35 2.09 20.67
N GLN A 7 12.43 2.09 22.01
CA GLN A 7 11.25 2.16 22.88
C GLN A 7 10.95 3.60 23.31
N GLY A 8 9.86 4.15 22.77
CA GLY A 8 9.32 5.47 23.11
C GLY A 8 8.28 5.45 24.23
N SER A 9 8.12 4.38 25.02
CA SER A 9 7.19 4.35 26.15
C SER A 9 7.84 4.97 27.41
N PRO A 10 7.20 5.98 28.04
CA PRO A 10 7.71 6.54 29.30
C PRO A 10 7.61 5.54 30.45
N ARG A 11 6.62 4.63 30.42
CA ARG A 11 6.43 3.61 31.46
C ARG A 11 7.22 2.35 31.09
N LYS A 12 8.03 1.84 32.03
CA LYS A 12 8.83 0.61 31.85
C LYS A 12 7.95 -0.61 31.51
N GLY A 13 6.83 -0.78 32.21
CA GLY A 13 5.81 -1.82 31.93
C GLY A 13 4.60 -1.30 31.14
N GLY A 14 4.76 -0.24 30.34
CA GLY A 14 3.64 0.33 29.57
C GLY A 14 3.11 -0.62 28.48
N ASN A 15 1.91 -0.34 27.97
CA ASN A 15 1.23 -1.15 26.96
C ASN A 15 2.12 -1.51 25.76
N THR A 16 2.83 -0.53 25.20
CA THR A 16 3.76 -0.78 24.07
C THR A 16 4.90 -1.72 24.45
N ALA A 17 5.41 -1.64 25.68
CA ALA A 17 6.45 -2.56 26.16
C ALA A 17 5.90 -3.97 26.38
N GLN A 18 4.63 -4.09 26.78
CA GLN A 18 3.97 -5.39 26.90
C GLN A 18 3.77 -6.09 25.56
N LEU A 19 3.54 -5.35 24.46
CA LEU A 19 3.53 -5.92 23.11
C LEU A 19 4.92 -6.38 22.64
N LEU A 20 5.98 -5.73 23.12
CA LEU A 20 7.34 -6.08 22.74
C LEU A 20 7.77 -7.44 23.27
N ALA A 21 7.32 -7.86 24.46
CA ALA A 21 7.73 -9.13 25.04
C ALA A 21 7.41 -10.36 24.14
N PRO A 22 6.14 -10.62 23.74
CA PRO A 22 5.84 -11.72 22.82
C PRO A 22 6.47 -11.54 21.44
N PHE A 23 6.63 -10.29 20.98
CA PHE A 23 7.31 -9.97 19.73
C PHE A 23 8.80 -10.36 19.75
N THR A 24 9.56 -9.94 20.77
CA THR A 24 10.99 -10.22 20.88
C THR A 24 11.25 -11.70 21.13
N GLU A 25 10.46 -12.34 21.99
CA GLU A 25 10.52 -13.79 22.18
C GLU A 25 10.39 -14.54 20.85
N GLU A 26 9.47 -14.12 19.99
CA GLU A 26 9.25 -14.77 18.70
C GLU A 26 10.37 -14.46 17.70
N MET A 27 10.87 -13.22 17.65
CA MET A 27 12.02 -12.86 16.82
C MET A 27 13.27 -13.67 17.21
N GLU A 28 13.56 -13.78 18.52
CA GLU A 28 14.71 -14.52 19.06
C GLU A 28 14.61 -16.01 18.78
N LYS A 29 13.42 -16.61 18.91
CA LYS A 29 13.17 -18.01 18.48
C LYS A 29 13.49 -18.24 17.01
N ASN A 30 13.33 -17.21 16.17
CA ASN A 30 13.66 -17.24 14.75
C ASN A 30 15.11 -16.78 14.45
N GLY A 31 15.99 -16.75 15.45
CA GLY A 31 17.44 -16.51 15.27
C GLY A 31 17.84 -15.05 15.10
N TRP A 32 16.99 -14.10 15.50
CA TRP A 32 17.34 -12.68 15.54
C TRP A 32 17.99 -12.29 16.86
N ASP A 33 19.03 -11.46 16.78
CA ASP A 33 19.59 -10.74 17.93
C ASP A 33 18.78 -9.45 18.14
N CYS A 34 17.97 -9.39 19.19
CA CYS A 34 17.08 -8.28 19.49
C CYS A 34 17.68 -7.33 20.54
N GLY A 35 18.27 -6.22 20.09
CA GLY A 35 18.71 -5.13 20.95
C GLY A 35 17.62 -4.09 21.16
N SER A 36 17.43 -3.61 22.39
CA SER A 36 16.42 -2.60 22.72
C SER A 36 17.00 -1.40 23.47
N ILE A 37 16.65 -0.18 23.03
CA ILE A 37 17.04 1.09 23.65
C ILE A 37 15.80 1.83 24.13
N ARG A 38 15.73 2.10 25.44
CA ARG A 38 14.65 2.90 26.03
C ARG A 38 14.97 4.38 25.92
N LEU A 39 14.21 5.10 25.10
CA LEU A 39 14.50 6.48 24.76
C LEU A 39 14.25 7.46 25.93
N TYR A 40 13.34 7.12 26.84
CA TYR A 40 13.10 7.91 28.06
C TYR A 40 14.20 7.73 29.12
N ASP A 41 15.10 6.76 28.95
CA ASP A 41 16.24 6.52 29.83
C ASP A 41 17.53 7.13 29.23
N ARG A 42 17.40 8.09 28.30
CA ARG A 42 18.49 8.74 27.57
C ARG A 42 18.29 10.26 27.56
N ASP A 43 19.38 11.01 27.59
CA ASP A 43 19.38 12.43 27.25
C ASP A 43 19.37 12.57 25.72
N LEU A 44 18.32 13.19 25.18
CA LEU A 44 18.06 13.29 23.75
C LEU A 44 17.58 14.71 23.42
N LYS A 45 18.50 15.53 22.95
CA LYS A 45 18.24 16.91 22.56
C LYS A 45 17.60 16.95 21.17
N PRO A 46 16.65 17.88 20.94
CA PRO A 46 16.04 18.05 19.62
C PRO A 46 17.07 18.49 18.59
N CYS A 47 16.82 18.17 17.32
CA CYS A 47 17.64 18.65 16.22
C CYS A 47 17.58 20.18 16.11
N VAL A 48 18.72 20.86 16.11
CA VAL A 48 18.83 22.32 15.90
C VAL A 48 19.15 22.71 14.46
N ALA A 49 19.05 21.74 13.53
CA ALA A 49 19.29 21.94 12.10
C ALA A 49 20.64 22.60 11.73
N CYS A 50 21.68 22.42 12.55
CA CYS A 50 23.01 22.99 12.28
C CYS A 50 23.72 22.36 11.07
N ARG A 51 23.22 21.22 10.57
CA ARG A 51 23.72 20.46 9.39
C ARG A 51 25.19 20.03 9.46
N ARG A 52 25.88 20.14 10.60
CA ARG A 52 27.28 19.70 10.73
C ARG A 52 27.46 18.21 10.44
N CYS A 53 26.45 17.39 10.74
CA CYS A 53 26.40 15.97 10.40
C CYS A 53 26.45 15.68 8.88
N GLN A 54 26.29 16.68 8.03
CA GLN A 54 26.36 16.52 6.57
C GLN A 54 27.79 16.59 6.03
N LYS A 55 28.78 17.03 6.84
CA LYS A 55 30.15 17.28 6.37
C LYS A 55 30.97 16.01 6.17
N ASP A 56 30.79 15.00 7.01
CA ASP A 56 31.44 13.70 6.87
C ASP A 56 30.38 12.64 6.65
N TRP A 57 30.45 11.97 5.50
CA TRP A 57 29.48 10.97 5.08
C TRP A 57 29.73 9.60 5.71
N ARG A 58 30.82 9.40 6.45
CA ARG A 58 31.20 8.10 7.03
C ARG A 58 30.75 7.94 8.47
N ILE A 59 30.40 9.03 9.15
CA ILE A 59 30.08 9.06 10.57
C ILE A 59 28.76 9.81 10.83
N PHE A 60 28.26 9.74 12.06
CA PHE A 60 27.09 10.53 12.46
C PHE A 60 27.37 12.04 12.35
N GLY A 61 28.49 12.50 12.94
CA GLY A 61 28.99 13.88 12.80
C GLY A 61 28.12 14.96 13.46
N CYS A 62 27.19 14.60 14.35
CA CYS A 62 26.38 15.57 15.09
C CYS A 62 27.20 16.17 16.25
N PRO A 63 27.26 17.50 16.41
CA PRO A 63 28.03 18.14 17.48
C PRO A 63 27.31 18.21 18.83
N LEU A 64 26.04 17.79 18.90
CA LEU A 64 25.31 17.78 20.16
C LEU A 64 25.77 16.59 21.00
N GLU A 65 26.38 16.89 22.15
CA GLU A 65 26.78 15.90 23.14
C GLU A 65 25.57 15.43 23.93
N ASP A 66 25.11 14.23 23.59
CA ASP A 66 24.04 13.49 24.26
C ASP A 66 24.06 12.02 23.79
N ASN A 67 23.04 11.24 24.13
CA ASN A 67 23.05 9.79 23.86
C ASN A 67 22.68 9.40 22.40
N MET A 68 22.61 10.34 21.46
CA MET A 68 22.24 10.01 20.08
C MET A 68 23.29 9.20 19.32
N GLN A 69 24.57 9.26 19.72
CA GLN A 69 25.64 8.48 19.07
C GLN A 69 25.40 6.96 19.25
N GLU A 70 25.07 6.52 20.46
CA GLU A 70 24.71 5.12 20.76
C GLU A 70 23.55 4.64 19.87
N ILE A 71 22.50 5.47 19.74
CA ILE A 71 21.33 5.16 18.92
C ILE A 71 21.71 5.08 17.44
N PHE A 72 22.51 6.03 16.95
CA PHE A 72 22.95 6.05 15.56
C PHE A 72 23.72 4.76 15.22
N ASP A 73 24.67 4.36 16.07
CA ASP A 73 25.49 3.17 15.85
C ASP A 73 24.66 1.88 15.89
N ALA A 74 23.70 1.79 16.83
CA ALA A 74 22.78 0.66 16.92
C ALA A 74 21.88 0.54 15.68
N VAL A 75 21.36 1.66 15.16
CA VAL A 75 20.54 1.68 13.94
C VAL A 75 21.37 1.37 12.70
N LEU A 76 22.60 1.90 12.61
CA LEU A 76 23.49 1.61 11.48
C LEU A 76 23.87 0.13 11.42
N GLY A 77 24.08 -0.50 12.58
CA GLY A 77 24.48 -1.91 12.70
C GLY A 77 23.34 -2.93 12.64
N CYS A 78 22.08 -2.53 12.52
CA CYS A 78 20.94 -3.46 12.48
C CYS A 78 20.46 -3.78 11.06
N ASP A 79 19.77 -4.90 10.88
CA ASP A 79 19.07 -5.27 9.64
C ASP A 79 17.61 -4.78 9.65
N LEU A 80 17.01 -4.74 10.84
CA LEU A 80 15.65 -4.31 11.11
C LEU A 80 15.62 -3.24 12.21
N LEU A 81 15.04 -2.08 11.89
CA LEU A 81 14.69 -1.05 12.87
C LEU A 81 13.22 -1.20 13.27
N VAL A 82 12.95 -1.32 14.56
CA VAL A 82 11.59 -1.34 15.11
C VAL A 82 11.37 -0.06 15.92
N LEU A 83 10.40 0.76 15.49
CA LEU A 83 9.99 1.93 16.24
C LEU A 83 8.79 1.56 17.12
N ALA A 84 9.03 1.38 18.41
CA ALA A 84 8.02 0.98 19.38
C ALA A 84 7.60 2.17 20.25
N THR A 85 6.45 2.79 19.97
CA THR A 85 6.02 4.01 20.67
C THR A 85 4.51 4.01 20.92
N PRO A 86 4.01 4.49 22.07
CA PRO A 86 2.60 4.86 22.16
C PRO A 86 2.32 6.07 21.27
N ILE A 87 1.05 6.24 20.87
CA ILE A 87 0.61 7.42 20.12
C ILE A 87 0.21 8.55 21.06
N TYR A 88 0.91 9.68 20.99
CA TYR A 88 0.58 10.95 21.64
C TYR A 88 0.22 11.98 20.57
N SER A 89 -0.97 12.57 20.69
CA SER A 89 -1.47 13.56 19.73
C SER A 89 -1.37 13.08 18.26
N TRP A 90 -1.87 11.87 18.00
CA TRP A 90 -1.85 11.19 16.68
C TRP A 90 -0.46 10.93 16.09
N TYR A 91 0.62 11.06 16.87
CA TYR A 91 1.98 10.77 16.43
C TYR A 91 2.83 10.07 17.50
N CYS A 92 4.12 9.87 17.26
CA CYS A 92 5.03 9.26 18.24
C CYS A 92 5.30 10.14 19.46
N THR A 93 5.93 9.57 20.50
CA THR A 93 6.34 10.33 21.68
C THR A 93 7.47 11.33 21.39
N PRO A 94 7.65 12.37 22.24
CA PRO A 94 8.70 13.37 22.05
C PRO A 94 10.12 12.84 21.87
N PRO A 95 10.64 11.89 22.69
CA PRO A 95 12.00 11.39 22.48
C PRO A 95 12.12 10.57 21.18
N MET A 96 11.07 9.83 20.79
CA MET A 96 11.03 9.17 19.48
C MET A 96 11.13 10.19 18.35
N LYS A 97 10.39 11.30 18.43
CA LYS A 97 10.45 12.36 17.43
C LYS A 97 11.84 13.01 17.35
N ALA A 98 12.46 13.29 18.51
CA ALA A 98 13.81 13.84 18.57
C ALA A 98 14.85 12.92 17.89
N VAL A 99 14.75 11.61 18.12
CA VAL A 99 15.59 10.61 17.44
C VAL A 99 15.37 10.63 15.94
N LEU A 100 14.12 10.58 15.46
CA LEU A 100 13.81 10.57 14.03
C LEU A 100 14.31 11.82 13.31
N ASP A 101 14.15 12.99 13.93
CA ASP A 101 14.62 14.28 13.41
C ASP A 101 16.14 14.34 13.33
N ARG A 102 16.87 13.66 14.22
CA ARG A 102 18.32 13.60 14.17
C ARG A 102 18.83 12.50 13.26
N LEU A 103 18.17 11.36 13.19
CA LEU A 103 18.50 10.27 12.26
C LEU A 103 18.27 10.68 10.82
N VAL A 104 17.21 11.44 10.49
CA VAL A 104 16.96 11.83 9.09
C VAL A 104 18.10 12.67 8.53
N TYR A 105 18.65 13.61 9.31
CA TYR A 105 19.84 14.34 8.90
C TYR A 105 21.10 13.46 9.04
N GLY A 106 21.26 12.75 10.15
CA GLY A 106 22.46 11.94 10.41
C GLY A 106 22.71 10.84 9.38
N MET A 107 21.64 10.17 8.93
CA MET A 107 21.69 9.03 8.01
C MET A 107 21.50 9.44 6.55
N ASN A 108 20.68 10.46 6.26
CA ASN A 108 20.52 10.95 4.89
C ASN A 108 21.43 12.15 4.67
N LYS A 109 22.57 11.95 4.02
CA LYS A 109 23.56 12.99 3.72
C LYS A 109 23.13 13.91 2.57
N TYR A 110 21.85 14.27 2.51
CA TYR A 110 21.25 14.99 1.39
C TYR A 110 21.31 16.53 1.50
N TYR A 111 21.66 17.04 2.68
CA TYR A 111 21.46 18.44 3.06
C TYR A 111 22.79 19.17 3.28
N GLY A 112 23.90 18.61 2.80
CA GLY A 112 25.20 19.26 2.74
C GLY A 112 25.33 20.21 1.55
N GLU A 113 26.55 20.72 1.32
CA GLU A 113 26.88 21.48 0.10
C GLU A 113 26.72 20.60 -1.14
N GLU A 114 27.10 19.33 -1.02
CA GLU A 114 26.84 18.28 -1.99
C GLU A 114 25.84 17.27 -1.45
N LYS A 115 25.04 16.70 -2.36
CA LYS A 115 24.09 15.64 -2.03
C LYS A 115 24.81 14.29 -1.96
N GLY A 116 25.04 13.83 -0.74
CA GLY A 116 25.59 12.52 -0.42
C GLY A 116 24.55 11.39 -0.37
N PRO A 117 24.96 10.21 0.13
CA PRO A 117 24.13 9.01 0.16
C PRO A 117 23.15 8.96 1.34
N SER A 118 22.29 7.94 1.32
CA SER A 118 21.58 7.44 2.50
C SER A 118 22.37 6.29 3.12
N LEU A 119 22.85 6.44 4.35
CA LEU A 119 23.73 5.47 5.04
C LEU A 119 23.02 4.19 5.49
N TRP A 120 21.71 4.21 5.48
CA TRP A 120 20.82 3.13 5.92
C TRP A 120 19.87 2.66 4.82
N ALA A 121 20.18 2.98 3.56
CA ALA A 121 19.41 2.51 2.42
C ALA A 121 19.27 0.98 2.43
N GLY A 122 18.08 0.49 2.10
CA GLY A 122 17.76 -0.94 2.03
C GLY A 122 17.40 -1.59 3.37
N LYS A 123 17.69 -0.97 4.53
CA LYS A 123 17.30 -1.52 5.84
C LYS A 123 15.78 -1.58 5.99
N HIS A 124 15.30 -2.56 6.73
CA HIS A 124 13.87 -2.71 7.02
C HIS A 124 13.45 -1.86 8.21
N LEU A 125 12.23 -1.31 8.16
CA LEU A 125 11.63 -0.57 9.27
C LEU A 125 10.22 -1.10 9.56
N ALA A 126 9.97 -1.46 10.82
CA ALA A 126 8.68 -1.90 11.33
C ALA A 126 8.19 -1.00 12.48
N LEU A 127 6.88 -0.99 12.70
CA LEU A 127 6.23 -0.18 13.75
C LEU A 127 5.49 -1.07 14.74
N ILE A 128 5.63 -0.76 16.04
CA ILE A 128 4.80 -1.31 17.11
C ILE A 128 4.23 -0.14 17.89
N THR A 129 2.91 0.00 17.92
CA THR A 129 2.27 1.16 18.51
C THR A 129 1.02 0.82 19.30
N THR A 130 0.69 1.69 20.26
CA THR A 130 -0.53 1.58 21.07
C THR A 130 -1.23 2.92 21.12
N CYS A 131 -2.55 2.94 20.97
CA CYS A 131 -3.34 4.18 20.97
C CYS A 131 -4.69 3.99 21.68
N GLY A 132 -5.39 5.08 22.02
CA GLY A 132 -6.72 5.01 22.66
C GLY A 132 -7.89 4.87 21.67
N TYR A 133 -7.64 5.14 20.40
CA TYR A 133 -8.63 5.07 19.32
C TYR A 133 -8.52 3.75 18.56
N ARG A 134 -9.45 3.50 17.65
CA ARG A 134 -9.28 2.42 16.68
C ARG A 134 -8.01 2.71 15.85
N PRO A 135 -7.15 1.71 15.58
CA PRO A 135 -5.87 1.94 14.90
C PRO A 135 -5.98 2.75 13.60
N GLU A 136 -7.05 2.57 12.83
CA GLU A 136 -7.29 3.23 11.54
C GLU A 136 -7.51 4.75 11.66
N ALA A 137 -7.80 5.26 12.86
CA ALA A 137 -7.94 6.69 13.15
C ALA A 137 -6.99 7.17 14.26
N GLY A 138 -6.32 6.23 14.94
CA GLY A 138 -5.43 6.51 16.05
C GLY A 138 -3.95 6.48 15.67
N ALA A 139 -3.57 5.69 14.66
CA ALA A 139 -2.18 5.47 14.27
C ALA A 139 -1.93 5.70 12.77
N ASP A 140 -2.96 6.04 11.99
CA ASP A 140 -2.90 6.28 10.55
C ASP A 140 -1.92 7.40 10.17
N LEU A 141 -1.94 8.52 10.89
CA LEU A 141 -1.02 9.63 10.64
C LEU A 141 0.44 9.28 10.96
N TRP A 142 0.65 8.47 12.00
CA TRP A 142 1.97 7.95 12.35
C TRP A 142 2.51 7.04 11.25
N GLU A 143 1.72 6.06 10.80
CA GLU A 143 2.10 5.15 9.73
C GLU A 143 2.34 5.90 8.41
N ALA A 144 1.47 6.84 8.05
CA ALA A 144 1.62 7.65 6.84
C ALA A 144 2.90 8.50 6.88
N GLY A 145 3.20 9.09 8.04
CA GLY A 145 4.44 9.85 8.28
C GLY A 145 5.67 8.99 8.13
N VAL A 146 5.70 7.81 8.75
CA VAL A 146 6.84 6.88 8.67
C VAL A 146 6.98 6.28 7.28
N THR A 147 5.89 6.01 6.56
CA THR A 147 5.98 5.50 5.18
C THR A 147 6.62 6.54 4.26
N ARG A 148 6.28 7.83 4.45
CA ARG A 148 6.96 8.95 3.74
C ARG A 148 8.43 9.04 4.15
N TYR A 149 8.72 8.91 5.44
CA TYR A 149 10.07 8.87 5.98
C TYR A 149 10.91 7.75 5.35
N CYS A 150 10.36 6.54 5.23
CA CYS A 150 11.05 5.40 4.61
C CYS A 150 11.40 5.68 3.15
N ARG A 151 10.46 6.22 2.36
CA ARG A 151 10.73 6.59 0.95
C ARG A 151 11.83 7.63 0.83
N HIS A 152 11.81 8.66 1.69
CA HIS A 152 12.86 9.68 1.71
C HIS A 152 14.23 9.06 2.03
N SER A 153 14.27 8.18 3.04
CA SER A 153 15.47 7.54 3.55
C SER A 153 15.93 6.31 2.76
N GLN A 154 15.20 5.88 1.72
CA GLN A 154 15.43 4.63 0.98
C GLN A 154 15.36 3.37 1.87
N LEU A 155 14.51 3.39 2.90
CA LEU A 155 14.23 2.24 3.77
C LEU A 155 13.08 1.39 3.19
N ARG A 156 13.07 0.11 3.55
CA ARG A 156 12.00 -0.83 3.21
C ARG A 156 10.99 -0.89 4.35
N TYR A 157 9.81 -0.34 4.14
CA TYR A 157 8.75 -0.39 5.15
C TYR A 157 8.16 -1.81 5.24
N ALA A 158 8.20 -2.40 6.43
CA ALA A 158 7.85 -3.80 6.66
C ALA A 158 6.44 -4.01 7.24
N GLY A 159 5.83 -2.97 7.83
CA GLY A 159 4.47 -3.00 8.37
C GLY A 159 4.33 -2.38 9.75
N MET A 160 3.11 -2.41 10.29
CA MET A 160 2.76 -1.90 11.62
C MET A 160 1.87 -2.88 12.37
N LEU A 161 2.23 -3.14 13.62
CA LEU A 161 1.32 -3.66 14.64
C LEU A 161 0.81 -2.47 15.47
N ALA A 162 -0.51 -2.31 15.53
CA ALA A 162 -1.15 -1.24 16.27
C ALA A 162 -2.29 -1.80 17.13
N GLU A 163 -2.24 -1.56 18.44
CA GLU A 163 -3.26 -2.05 19.38
C GLU A 163 -3.95 -0.92 20.12
N ARG A 164 -5.26 -1.07 20.28
CA ARG A 164 -6.09 -0.12 21.01
C ARG A 164 -6.12 -0.45 22.50
N HIS A 165 -5.94 0.56 23.34
CA HIS A 165 -6.28 0.49 24.76
C HIS A 165 -7.68 1.05 25.00
N MET A 166 -8.53 0.28 25.67
CA MET A 166 -9.94 0.65 25.95
C MET A 166 -10.09 1.56 27.17
N GLY A 167 -8.98 1.98 27.78
CA GLY A 167 -8.94 2.90 28.92
C GLY A 167 -8.27 2.28 30.15
N TYR A 168 -7.88 3.14 31.10
CA TYR A 168 -7.05 2.73 32.25
C TYR A 168 -7.70 1.73 33.22
N GLY A 169 -9.02 1.56 33.17
CA GLY A 169 -9.74 0.53 33.94
C GLY A 169 -9.76 -0.85 33.28
N THR A 170 -9.10 -1.02 32.13
CA THR A 170 -9.08 -2.28 31.38
C THR A 170 -7.67 -2.86 31.30
N VAL A 171 -7.58 -4.18 31.42
CA VAL A 171 -6.33 -4.91 31.15
C VAL A 171 -5.99 -4.72 29.67
N PHE A 172 -4.77 -4.25 29.41
CA PHE A 172 -4.34 -3.99 28.05
C PHE A 172 -4.02 -5.28 27.29
N MET A 173 -3.23 -6.18 27.87
CA MET A 173 -2.81 -7.43 27.21
C MET A 173 -3.82 -8.56 27.41
N ASP A 174 -4.03 -9.30 26.34
CA ASP A 174 -4.79 -10.54 26.28
C ASP A 174 -4.07 -11.53 25.35
N ALA A 175 -4.55 -12.78 25.31
CA ALA A 175 -3.94 -13.84 24.49
C ALA A 175 -3.95 -13.49 23.00
N GLU A 176 -5.00 -12.82 22.50
CA GLU A 176 -5.08 -12.46 21.09
C GLU A 176 -4.06 -11.38 20.70
N LYS A 177 -3.84 -10.37 21.53
CA LYS A 177 -2.81 -9.35 21.32
C LYS A 177 -1.41 -9.95 21.36
N ALA A 178 -1.17 -10.88 22.27
CA ALA A 178 0.09 -11.60 22.32
C ALA A 178 0.31 -12.40 21.03
N GLU A 179 -0.72 -13.08 20.53
CA GLU A 179 -0.64 -13.84 19.28
C GLU A 179 -0.43 -12.93 18.06
N ARG A 180 -1.14 -11.80 17.98
CA ARG A 180 -0.91 -10.81 16.91
C ARG A 180 0.50 -10.25 16.93
N ALA A 181 1.10 -10.07 18.12
CA ALA A 181 2.50 -9.66 18.24
C ALA A 181 3.48 -10.75 17.76
N ARG A 182 3.22 -12.02 18.06
CA ARG A 182 4.01 -13.16 17.52
C ARG A 182 3.85 -13.29 16.01
N ALA A 183 2.63 -13.26 15.50
CA ALA A 183 2.35 -13.32 14.07
C ALA A 183 3.01 -12.16 13.31
N PHE A 184 3.04 -10.95 13.89
CA PHE A 184 3.77 -9.83 13.31
C PHE A 184 5.28 -10.10 13.25
N ALA A 185 5.89 -10.61 14.33
CA ALA A 185 7.29 -11.00 14.34
C ALA A 185 7.61 -12.09 13.29
N GLN A 186 6.79 -13.14 13.20
CA GLN A 186 6.92 -14.19 12.19
C GLN A 186 6.86 -13.63 10.77
N GLY A 187 5.93 -12.69 10.51
CA GLY A 187 5.83 -12.00 9.22
C GLY A 187 7.05 -11.13 8.87
N LEU A 188 7.84 -10.72 9.86
CA LEU A 188 9.12 -10.04 9.65
C LEU A 188 10.27 -11.04 9.44
N CYS A 189 10.24 -12.19 10.11
CA CYS A 189 11.25 -13.26 9.99
C CYS A 189 11.12 -14.06 8.67
N GLY A 190 9.89 -14.35 8.26
CA GLY A 190 9.57 -15.16 7.07
C GLY A 190 9.94 -14.50 5.74
N ARG A 191 10.33 -13.22 5.76
CA ARG A 191 10.91 -12.50 4.60
C ARG A 191 12.37 -12.89 4.31
N GLY A 192 12.91 -13.88 5.04
CA GLY A 192 14.29 -14.37 4.92
C GLY A 192 14.46 -15.81 4.45
N SER A 193 13.41 -16.59 4.20
CA SER A 193 13.57 -17.98 3.72
C SER A 193 12.35 -18.51 2.97
N GLY A 194 12.45 -18.60 1.65
CA GLY A 194 11.86 -19.70 0.89
C GLY A 194 10.33 -19.78 0.80
N MET A 195 9.62 -18.67 0.70
CA MET A 195 8.27 -18.65 0.12
C MET A 195 8.30 -17.79 -1.13
N SER A 196 7.58 -18.19 -2.17
CA SER A 196 7.56 -17.55 -3.49
C SER A 196 7.12 -16.08 -3.41
N GLU A 197 8.03 -15.19 -3.04
CA GLU A 197 7.80 -13.75 -3.03
C GLU A 197 7.62 -13.32 -4.47
N ARG A 198 6.54 -12.57 -4.71
CA ARG A 198 6.32 -11.85 -5.97
C ARG A 198 7.60 -11.03 -6.26
N PRO A 199 8.32 -11.31 -7.35
CA PRO A 199 9.60 -10.68 -7.60
C PRO A 199 9.43 -9.17 -7.79
N ASP A 200 10.42 -8.41 -7.34
CA ASP A 200 10.48 -6.98 -7.60
C ASP A 200 10.52 -6.72 -9.12
N LEU A 201 9.83 -5.66 -9.56
CA LEU A 201 9.80 -5.32 -10.98
C LEU A 201 11.08 -4.57 -11.37
N ASP A 202 12.07 -5.30 -11.88
CA ASP A 202 13.33 -4.74 -12.38
C ASP A 202 13.74 -5.34 -13.75
N LYS A 203 14.87 -4.88 -14.32
CA LYS A 203 15.34 -5.27 -15.66
C LYS A 203 15.82 -6.73 -15.74
N SER A 204 16.09 -7.36 -14.60
CA SER A 204 16.58 -8.75 -14.53
C SER A 204 15.44 -9.76 -14.58
N LEU A 205 14.19 -9.31 -14.41
CA LEU A 205 13.00 -10.14 -14.45
C LEU A 205 12.65 -10.56 -15.89
N ASP A 206 12.41 -11.84 -16.12
CA ASP A 206 11.95 -12.32 -17.42
C ASP A 206 10.44 -12.03 -17.63
N SER A 207 10.02 -11.85 -18.88
CA SER A 207 8.63 -11.47 -19.19
C SER A 207 7.59 -12.50 -18.76
N LYS A 208 7.95 -13.79 -18.74
CA LYS A 208 7.06 -14.89 -18.42
C LYS A 208 6.75 -14.88 -16.93
N THR A 209 7.78 -14.71 -16.09
CA THR A 209 7.64 -14.52 -14.64
C THR A 209 6.93 -13.20 -14.34
N PHE A 210 7.29 -12.10 -15.01
CA PHE A 210 6.58 -10.82 -14.84
C PHE A 210 5.07 -10.94 -15.10
N ARG A 211 4.66 -11.60 -16.18
CA ARG A 211 3.25 -11.79 -16.54
C ARG A 211 2.49 -12.70 -15.58
N SER A 212 3.17 -13.58 -14.84
CA SER A 212 2.52 -14.46 -13.86
C SER A 212 2.17 -13.76 -12.55
N TYR A 213 2.60 -12.50 -12.36
CA TYR A 213 2.37 -11.75 -11.13
C TYR A 213 1.58 -10.44 -11.35
N TYR A 214 0.80 -10.06 -10.34
CA TYR A 214 0.03 -8.82 -10.35
C TYR A 214 0.86 -7.64 -9.82
N TYR A 215 1.08 -6.63 -10.68
CA TYR A 215 1.69 -5.35 -10.30
C TYR A 215 0.65 -4.23 -10.32
N LEU A 216 0.72 -3.26 -9.41
CA LEU A 216 -0.10 -2.06 -9.42
C LEU A 216 0.26 -1.14 -10.59
N LYS A 217 -0.68 -0.29 -11.00
CA LYS A 217 -0.45 0.63 -12.11
C LYS A 217 0.69 1.62 -11.79
N GLU A 218 0.80 2.01 -10.53
CA GLU A 218 1.86 2.88 -10.02
C GLU A 218 3.23 2.22 -10.17
N GLU A 219 3.35 0.92 -9.85
CA GLU A 219 4.58 0.13 -10.01
C GLU A 219 4.98 0.03 -11.48
N LEU A 220 4.02 -0.31 -12.36
CA LEU A 220 4.26 -0.38 -13.82
C LEU A 220 4.68 1.00 -14.37
N THR A 221 4.05 2.07 -13.90
CA THR A 221 4.38 3.43 -14.32
C THR A 221 5.77 3.84 -13.85
N ALA A 222 6.14 3.49 -12.61
CA ALA A 222 7.46 3.78 -12.06
C ALA A 222 8.57 3.07 -12.85
N PHE A 223 8.38 1.77 -13.14
CA PHE A 223 9.30 1.02 -13.98
C PHE A 223 9.42 1.64 -15.38
N CYS A 224 8.31 2.05 -15.99
CA CYS A 224 8.35 2.70 -17.30
C CYS A 224 9.20 3.98 -17.27
N ARG A 225 9.01 4.84 -16.26
CA ARG A 225 9.78 6.09 -16.12
C ARG A 225 11.27 5.83 -15.94
N GLN A 226 11.62 4.88 -15.08
CA GLN A 226 13.01 4.56 -14.76
C GLN A 226 13.77 3.98 -15.97
N ASN A 227 13.04 3.34 -16.88
CA ASN A 227 13.60 2.65 -18.04
C ASN A 227 13.35 3.36 -19.37
N GLY A 228 12.88 4.61 -19.35
CA GLY A 228 12.65 5.42 -20.56
C GLY A 228 11.51 4.92 -21.44
N LEU A 229 10.59 4.10 -20.90
CA LEU A 229 9.40 3.62 -21.59
C LEU A 229 8.27 4.67 -21.50
N PRO A 230 7.44 4.78 -22.55
CA PRO A 230 6.20 5.57 -22.47
C PRO A 230 5.33 5.16 -21.27
N VAL A 231 4.75 6.15 -20.58
CA VAL A 231 3.88 5.94 -19.39
C VAL A 231 2.39 6.06 -19.70
N SER A 232 2.04 6.38 -20.95
CA SER A 232 0.65 6.48 -21.39
C SER A 232 0.02 5.10 -21.55
N GLY A 233 -1.23 4.95 -21.12
CA GLY A 233 -2.02 3.74 -21.34
C GLY A 233 -2.76 3.22 -20.11
N GLY A 234 -3.63 2.24 -20.35
CA GLY A 234 -4.23 1.42 -19.29
C GLY A 234 -3.22 0.45 -18.68
N LYS A 235 -3.61 -0.24 -17.61
CA LYS A 235 -2.75 -1.22 -16.93
C LYS A 235 -2.25 -2.30 -17.89
N LEU A 236 -3.13 -2.85 -18.71
CA LEU A 236 -2.81 -3.89 -19.70
C LEU A 236 -1.80 -3.40 -20.74
N GLU A 237 -1.95 -2.17 -21.25
CA GLU A 237 -1.00 -1.58 -22.20
C GLU A 237 0.39 -1.39 -21.57
N LEU A 238 0.44 -0.99 -20.30
CA LEU A 238 1.70 -0.87 -19.55
C LEU A 238 2.34 -2.25 -19.32
N THR A 239 1.55 -3.25 -18.94
CA THR A 239 2.00 -4.63 -18.76
C THR A 239 2.63 -5.19 -20.05
N GLU A 240 1.93 -5.11 -21.19
CA GLU A 240 2.47 -5.63 -22.45
C GLU A 240 3.73 -4.90 -22.92
N ARG A 241 3.78 -3.58 -22.69
CA ARG A 241 4.97 -2.78 -23.00
C ARG A 241 6.18 -3.20 -22.17
N ILE A 242 5.97 -3.43 -20.87
CA ILE A 242 7.02 -3.88 -19.96
C ILE A 242 7.47 -5.29 -20.33
N ALA A 243 6.53 -6.22 -20.58
CA ALA A 243 6.86 -7.57 -21.00
C ALA A 243 7.73 -7.58 -22.27
N CYS A 244 7.34 -6.81 -23.29
CA CYS A 244 8.12 -6.67 -24.53
C CYS A 244 9.51 -6.06 -24.28
N PHE A 245 9.62 -5.08 -23.39
CA PHE A 245 10.90 -4.49 -23.00
C PHE A 245 11.80 -5.49 -22.26
N LEU A 246 11.25 -6.29 -21.36
CA LEU A 246 12.00 -7.34 -20.64
C LEU A 246 12.49 -8.43 -21.60
N ASP A 247 11.71 -8.79 -22.62
CA ASP A 247 12.10 -9.79 -23.63
C ASP A 247 13.16 -9.29 -24.62
N THR A 248 13.06 -8.02 -25.05
CA THR A 248 13.78 -7.54 -26.24
C THR A 248 14.78 -6.42 -25.95
N GLY A 249 14.69 -5.77 -24.79
CA GLY A 249 15.45 -4.57 -24.44
C GLY A 249 15.08 -3.33 -25.26
N ARG A 250 14.08 -3.40 -26.16
CA ARG A 250 13.73 -2.31 -27.08
C ARG A 250 12.61 -1.44 -26.51
N VAL A 251 12.80 -0.13 -26.60
CA VAL A 251 11.74 0.85 -26.31
C VAL A 251 10.83 0.95 -27.53
N THR A 252 9.61 0.41 -27.43
CA THR A 252 8.59 0.59 -28.46
C THR A 252 7.98 1.99 -28.35
N ALA A 253 8.05 2.76 -29.43
CA ALA A 253 7.41 4.08 -29.51
C ALA A 253 5.89 3.91 -29.33
N PRO A 254 5.22 4.82 -28.60
CA PRO A 254 3.78 4.73 -28.45
C PRO A 254 3.12 4.94 -29.81
N ALA A 255 2.11 4.12 -30.13
CA ALA A 255 1.23 4.39 -31.27
C ALA A 255 0.68 5.82 -31.12
N ALA A 256 0.89 6.65 -32.14
CA ALA A 256 0.44 8.04 -32.15
C ALA A 256 -1.07 8.09 -31.87
N LYS A 257 -1.45 8.56 -30.68
CA LYS A 257 -2.84 8.93 -30.43
C LYS A 257 -3.09 10.26 -31.13
N SER A 258 -4.16 10.33 -31.92
CA SER A 258 -4.67 11.60 -32.43
C SER A 258 -4.85 12.55 -31.25
N ARG A 259 -4.33 13.78 -31.37
CA ARG A 259 -4.57 14.84 -30.39
C ARG A 259 -6.08 14.93 -30.15
N PRO A 260 -6.56 15.01 -28.89
CA PRO A 260 -7.97 15.30 -28.66
C PRO A 260 -8.27 16.64 -29.33
N GLY A 261 -9.31 16.67 -30.16
CA GLY A 261 -9.77 17.88 -30.81
C GLY A 261 -9.98 18.99 -29.78
N LYS A 262 -9.62 20.22 -30.15
CA LYS A 262 -9.92 21.43 -29.38
C LYS A 262 -11.39 21.37 -28.95
N ALA A 263 -11.67 21.50 -27.65
CA ALA A 263 -13.04 21.51 -27.16
C ALA A 263 -13.83 22.60 -27.92
N ARG A 264 -14.82 22.18 -28.71
CA ARG A 264 -15.72 23.11 -29.39
C ARG A 264 -16.53 23.81 -28.31
N GLU A 265 -16.58 25.14 -28.31
CA GLU A 265 -17.44 25.94 -27.44
C GLU A 265 -18.86 26.06 -28.04
N GLY A 266 -19.88 26.37 -27.23
CA GLY A 266 -21.30 26.53 -27.65
C GLY A 266 -22.23 25.43 -27.13
N ALA A 267 -23.55 25.63 -27.05
CA ALA A 267 -24.51 24.62 -26.54
C ALA A 267 -24.76 23.48 -27.56
N ILE A 268 -25.06 22.27 -27.08
CA ILE A 268 -25.46 21.14 -27.94
C ILE A 268 -26.95 21.21 -28.20
N THR A 269 -27.37 21.01 -29.45
CA THR A 269 -28.79 20.86 -29.81
C THR A 269 -29.10 19.41 -30.18
N GLU A 270 -30.39 19.06 -30.21
CA GLU A 270 -30.85 17.70 -30.51
C GLU A 270 -30.50 17.25 -31.93
N GLU A 271 -30.40 18.20 -32.86
CA GLU A 271 -30.17 17.99 -34.29
C GLU A 271 -28.68 17.83 -34.64
N MET A 272 -27.79 18.18 -33.71
CA MET A 272 -26.35 18.00 -33.91
C MET A 272 -26.00 16.51 -33.99
N ALA A 273 -25.07 16.17 -34.88
CA ALA A 273 -24.52 14.83 -34.99
C ALA A 273 -23.44 14.58 -33.92
N ILE A 274 -23.41 13.36 -33.38
CA ILE A 274 -22.38 12.88 -32.44
C ILE A 274 -21.03 12.87 -33.13
N GLU A 275 -20.02 13.49 -32.52
CA GLU A 275 -18.71 13.64 -33.15
C GLU A 275 -17.89 12.33 -33.17
N PRO A 276 -16.96 12.17 -34.13
CA PRO A 276 -16.10 10.97 -34.23
C PRO A 276 -15.15 10.79 -33.05
N ASP A 277 -14.72 11.88 -32.44
CA ASP A 277 -13.84 11.92 -31.28
C ASP A 277 -14.63 12.21 -29.98
N PHE A 278 -15.83 11.63 -29.86
CA PHE A 278 -16.73 11.88 -28.73
C PHE A 278 -16.03 11.68 -27.36
N VAL A 279 -16.10 12.73 -26.54
CA VAL A 279 -15.65 12.73 -25.13
C VAL A 279 -16.80 13.20 -24.24
N CYS A 280 -17.01 12.50 -23.11
CA CYS A 280 -17.98 12.89 -22.09
C CYS A 280 -17.56 14.18 -21.35
N SER A 281 -17.77 15.34 -21.97
CA SER A 281 -17.48 16.65 -21.39
C SER A 281 -18.64 17.19 -20.54
N GLU A 282 -18.38 18.24 -19.76
CA GLU A 282 -19.39 18.96 -18.98
C GLU A 282 -20.55 19.49 -19.86
N ARG A 283 -20.26 19.96 -21.07
CA ARG A 283 -21.31 20.38 -22.01
C ARG A 283 -22.28 19.25 -22.37
N HIS A 284 -21.75 18.08 -22.69
CA HIS A 284 -22.58 16.90 -22.97
C HIS A 284 -23.39 16.50 -21.74
N ARG A 285 -22.78 16.56 -20.55
CA ARG A 285 -23.46 16.28 -19.29
C ARG A 285 -24.61 17.26 -19.06
N ALA A 286 -24.42 18.55 -19.34
CA ALA A 286 -25.45 19.58 -19.22
C ALA A 286 -26.63 19.31 -20.16
N PHE A 287 -26.36 19.10 -21.45
CA PHE A 287 -27.39 18.76 -22.45
C PHE A 287 -28.21 17.53 -22.06
N PHE A 288 -27.55 16.41 -21.72
CA PHE A 288 -28.28 15.20 -21.37
C PHE A 288 -29.03 15.32 -20.03
N LYS A 289 -28.52 16.07 -19.06
CA LYS A 289 -29.28 16.36 -17.82
C LYS A 289 -30.51 17.21 -18.08
N GLU A 290 -30.45 18.14 -19.03
CA GLU A 290 -31.58 18.95 -19.43
C GLU A 290 -32.67 18.09 -20.10
N LYS A 291 -32.27 17.21 -21.04
CA LYS A 291 -33.22 16.41 -21.84
C LYS A 291 -33.73 15.15 -21.16
N ILE A 292 -32.89 14.47 -20.39
CA ILE A 292 -33.21 13.19 -19.73
C ILE A 292 -33.58 13.40 -18.25
N GLY A 293 -33.07 14.47 -17.63
CA GLY A 293 -33.35 14.82 -16.24
C GLY A 293 -32.17 14.61 -15.29
N ARG A 294 -32.39 14.98 -14.02
CA ARG A 294 -31.34 15.03 -12.97
C ARG A 294 -30.71 13.68 -12.64
N GLY A 295 -31.38 12.57 -12.95
CA GLY A 295 -30.88 11.20 -12.75
C GLY A 295 -29.92 10.70 -13.85
N PHE A 296 -29.61 11.53 -14.85
CA PHE A 296 -28.73 11.16 -15.95
C PHE A 296 -27.29 10.83 -15.49
N SER A 297 -26.74 9.72 -16.02
CA SER A 297 -25.33 9.37 -15.87
C SER A 297 -24.78 8.73 -17.15
N PHE A 298 -23.52 9.04 -17.48
CA PHE A 298 -22.78 8.35 -18.53
C PHE A 298 -22.39 6.94 -18.08
N ASN A 299 -23.33 6.00 -18.12
CA ASN A 299 -23.03 4.60 -17.85
C ASN A 299 -22.23 3.96 -19.00
N VAL A 300 -21.52 2.86 -18.73
CA VAL A 300 -20.62 2.22 -19.70
C VAL A 300 -21.33 1.81 -21.00
N ALA A 301 -22.57 1.31 -20.92
CA ALA A 301 -23.34 0.90 -22.09
C ALA A 301 -23.69 2.11 -22.97
N PHE A 302 -24.12 3.21 -22.36
CA PHE A 302 -24.41 4.45 -23.07
C PHE A 302 -23.15 5.08 -23.67
N GLN A 303 -22.03 5.08 -22.95
CA GLN A 303 -20.75 5.56 -23.49
C GLN A 303 -20.28 4.75 -24.71
N LYS A 304 -20.45 3.41 -24.67
CA LYS A 304 -20.15 2.54 -25.82
C LYS A 304 -21.09 2.83 -26.99
N TRP A 305 -22.38 3.01 -26.71
CA TRP A 305 -23.37 3.33 -27.74
C TRP A 305 -23.01 4.65 -28.45
N LEU A 306 -22.70 5.71 -27.70
CA LEU A 306 -22.32 7.01 -28.28
C LEU A 306 -21.10 6.90 -29.20
N LYS A 307 -20.07 6.17 -28.79
CA LYS A 307 -18.86 5.95 -29.59
C LYS A 307 -19.09 5.08 -30.83
N ALA A 308 -20.04 4.15 -30.77
CA ALA A 308 -20.39 3.27 -31.90
C ALA A 308 -21.36 3.91 -32.88
N ASN A 309 -22.01 5.03 -32.51
CA ASN A 309 -23.06 5.70 -33.28
C ASN A 309 -22.67 7.14 -33.66
N THR A 310 -21.38 7.40 -33.89
CA THR A 310 -20.92 8.65 -34.52
C THR A 310 -21.73 8.96 -35.77
N GLY A 311 -22.13 10.22 -35.94
CA GLY A 311 -22.97 10.66 -37.05
C GLY A 311 -24.48 10.59 -36.79
N LYS A 312 -24.96 9.85 -35.79
CA LYS A 312 -26.36 9.95 -35.33
C LYS A 312 -26.59 11.25 -34.56
N THR A 313 -27.85 11.66 -34.44
CA THR A 313 -28.20 12.91 -33.75
C THR A 313 -28.22 12.73 -32.23
N TYR A 314 -28.06 13.82 -31.47
CA TYR A 314 -28.25 13.77 -30.02
C TYR A 314 -29.69 13.45 -29.61
N ARG A 315 -30.68 13.72 -30.47
CA ARG A 315 -32.05 13.23 -30.31
C ARG A 315 -32.10 11.70 -30.26
N ASP A 316 -31.41 11.04 -31.19
CA ASP A 316 -31.30 9.57 -31.22
C ASP A 316 -30.62 9.04 -29.96
N ALA A 317 -29.62 9.76 -29.45
CA ALA A 317 -28.94 9.40 -28.20
C ALA A 317 -29.85 9.50 -26.97
N VAL A 318 -30.68 10.54 -26.89
CA VAL A 318 -31.68 10.69 -25.82
C VAL A 318 -32.68 9.54 -25.88
N ALA A 319 -33.21 9.21 -27.06
CA ALA A 319 -34.14 8.09 -27.23
C ALA A 319 -33.52 6.73 -26.89
N ALA A 320 -32.24 6.52 -27.25
CA ALA A 320 -31.53 5.27 -26.96
C ALA A 320 -31.26 5.07 -25.46
N TYR A 321 -31.13 6.15 -24.68
CA TYR A 321 -30.78 6.07 -23.26
C TYR A 321 -31.78 5.27 -22.43
N ASP A 322 -33.09 5.47 -22.65
CA ASP A 322 -34.15 4.76 -21.92
C ASP A 322 -34.16 3.27 -22.24
N GLN A 323 -33.93 2.92 -23.51
CA GLN A 323 -33.83 1.54 -23.95
C GLN A 323 -32.62 0.85 -23.30
N ILE A 324 -31.47 1.53 -23.27
CA ILE A 324 -30.24 1.04 -22.64
C ILE A 324 -30.44 0.82 -21.14
N LEU A 325 -31.18 1.69 -20.46
CA LEU A 325 -31.50 1.50 -19.03
C LEU A 325 -32.45 0.33 -18.79
N LYS A 326 -33.44 0.11 -19.66
CA LYS A 326 -34.35 -1.05 -19.59
C LYS A 326 -33.59 -2.36 -19.81
N GLU A 327 -32.65 -2.39 -20.75
CA GLU A 327 -31.82 -3.56 -21.03
C GLU A 327 -30.80 -3.83 -19.91
N LYS A 328 -30.24 -2.77 -19.31
CA LYS A 328 -29.34 -2.88 -18.14
C LYS A 328 -30.02 -3.53 -16.93
N LYS A 329 -31.35 -3.37 -16.76
CA LYS A 329 -32.11 -4.04 -15.69
C LYS A 329 -32.27 -5.55 -15.92
N LYS A 330 -32.07 -6.05 -17.14
CA LYS A 330 -32.32 -7.45 -17.52
C LYS A 330 -31.06 -8.34 -17.56
N GLY A 331 -29.84 -7.80 -17.41
CA GLY A 331 -28.61 -8.58 -17.57
C GLY A 331 -27.48 -8.22 -16.61
N LYS A 332 -26.68 -9.21 -16.21
CA LYS A 332 -25.40 -9.00 -15.51
C LYS A 332 -24.40 -8.38 -16.47
N THR A 333 -23.85 -7.20 -16.15
CA THR A 333 -22.83 -6.55 -16.99
C THR A 333 -21.53 -7.35 -16.92
N ALA A 334 -20.96 -7.71 -18.07
CA ALA A 334 -19.62 -8.28 -18.15
C ALA A 334 -18.60 -7.21 -17.73
N ILE A 335 -17.89 -7.47 -16.64
CA ILE A 335 -16.88 -6.56 -16.10
C ILE A 335 -15.59 -6.75 -16.90
N ASP A 336 -15.01 -5.65 -17.36
CA ASP A 336 -13.77 -5.62 -18.13
C ASP A 336 -12.59 -6.17 -17.28
N ARG A 337 -11.66 -6.88 -17.93
CA ARG A 337 -10.46 -7.49 -17.32
C ARG A 337 -9.61 -6.51 -16.50
N GLN A 338 -9.71 -5.20 -16.74
CA GLN A 338 -9.02 -4.21 -15.92
C GLN A 338 -9.60 -4.02 -14.50
N PHE A 339 -10.80 -4.53 -14.22
CA PHE A 339 -11.49 -4.43 -12.93
C PHE A 339 -11.55 -5.77 -12.19
N GLU A 340 -10.45 -6.53 -12.23
CA GLU A 340 -10.34 -7.84 -11.56
C GLU A 340 -10.75 -7.79 -10.09
N TYR A 341 -10.37 -6.74 -9.36
CA TYR A 341 -10.82 -6.55 -7.96
C TYR A 341 -12.35 -6.50 -7.83
N ASN A 342 -13.03 -5.68 -8.63
CA ASN A 342 -14.49 -5.56 -8.54
C ASN A 342 -15.20 -6.84 -8.97
N THR A 343 -14.61 -7.56 -9.94
CA THR A 343 -15.11 -8.86 -10.39
C THR A 343 -14.97 -9.88 -9.28
N TYR A 344 -13.78 -9.97 -8.68
CA TYR A 344 -13.48 -10.87 -7.57
C TYR A 344 -14.39 -10.61 -6.37
N ILE A 345 -14.53 -9.36 -5.92
CA ILE A 345 -15.36 -9.03 -4.76
C ILE A 345 -16.83 -9.37 -5.03
N ARG A 346 -17.33 -9.10 -6.23
CA ARG A 346 -18.71 -9.46 -6.60
C ARG A 346 -18.91 -10.97 -6.61
N ASP A 347 -17.97 -11.70 -7.21
CA ASP A 347 -18.07 -13.15 -7.34
C ASP A 347 -17.89 -13.84 -5.96
N PHE A 348 -17.04 -13.29 -5.09
CA PHE A 348 -16.90 -13.67 -3.68
C PHE A 348 -18.23 -13.55 -2.93
N PHE A 349 -18.90 -12.39 -3.00
CA PHE A 349 -20.18 -12.20 -2.30
C PHE A 349 -21.34 -12.99 -2.91
N ALA A 350 -21.28 -13.33 -4.20
CA ALA A 350 -22.27 -14.19 -4.82
C ALA A 350 -22.24 -15.62 -4.27
N ASP A 351 -21.05 -16.12 -3.94
CA ASP A 351 -20.84 -17.47 -3.40
C ASP A 351 -20.82 -17.53 -1.86
N ASN A 352 -20.65 -16.39 -1.18
CA ASN A 352 -20.47 -16.32 0.28
C ASN A 352 -21.40 -15.30 0.94
N ALA A 353 -22.70 -15.63 1.00
CA ALA A 353 -23.68 -14.81 1.70
C ALA A 353 -23.37 -14.75 3.21
N GLY A 354 -23.24 -13.54 3.76
CA GLY A 354 -23.00 -13.30 5.20
C GLY A 354 -21.55 -13.02 5.59
N LYS A 355 -20.59 -13.20 4.69
CA LYS A 355 -19.19 -12.79 4.89
C LYS A 355 -19.02 -11.28 4.76
N SER A 356 -17.97 -10.72 5.39
CA SER A 356 -17.68 -9.28 5.37
C SER A 356 -16.82 -8.87 4.17
N LEU A 357 -16.76 -7.55 3.91
CA LEU A 357 -15.86 -7.00 2.90
C LEU A 357 -14.40 -7.18 3.29
N GLU A 358 -14.08 -7.13 4.59
CA GLU A 358 -12.75 -7.40 5.13
C GLU A 358 -12.31 -8.83 4.80
N GLU A 359 -13.17 -9.83 4.97
CA GLU A 359 -12.89 -11.22 4.61
C GLU A 359 -12.69 -11.39 3.09
N ALA A 360 -13.49 -10.70 2.28
CA ALA A 360 -13.32 -10.67 0.83
C ALA A 360 -11.96 -10.07 0.42
N ILE A 361 -11.51 -9.01 1.12
CA ILE A 361 -10.22 -8.36 0.90
C ILE A 361 -9.06 -9.27 1.33
N VAL A 362 -9.20 -10.04 2.41
CA VAL A 362 -8.21 -11.03 2.84
C VAL A 362 -8.01 -12.10 1.76
N CYS A 363 -9.11 -12.70 1.28
CA CYS A 363 -9.07 -13.70 0.22
C CYS A 363 -8.50 -13.11 -1.09
N TRP A 364 -8.85 -11.86 -1.42
CA TRP A 364 -8.28 -11.16 -2.57
C TRP A 364 -6.76 -10.96 -2.45
N LYS A 365 -6.27 -10.58 -1.27
CA LYS A 365 -4.83 -10.42 -1.03
C LYS A 365 -4.10 -11.75 -1.17
N TYR A 366 -4.68 -12.82 -0.65
CA TYR A 366 -4.17 -14.19 -0.82
C TYR A 366 -4.13 -14.59 -2.30
N LYS A 367 -5.24 -14.44 -3.04
CA LYS A 367 -5.33 -14.80 -4.46
C LYS A 367 -4.29 -14.07 -5.32
N LYS A 368 -4.08 -12.78 -5.07
CA LYS A 368 -3.03 -12.00 -5.75
C LYS A 368 -1.60 -12.46 -5.49
N GLY A 369 -1.37 -13.19 -4.39
CA GLY A 369 -0.07 -13.76 -4.06
C GLY A 369 0.21 -15.06 -4.81
N LEU A 370 -0.81 -15.68 -5.40
CA LEU A 370 -0.70 -16.93 -6.14
C LEU A 370 -0.51 -16.68 -7.65
N PRO A 371 0.25 -17.53 -8.36
CA PRO A 371 0.35 -17.45 -9.81
C PRO A 371 -0.97 -17.89 -10.46
N GLY A 372 -1.44 -17.17 -11.49
CA GLY A 372 -2.62 -17.56 -12.28
C GLY A 372 -3.63 -16.43 -12.47
N HIS A 373 -4.92 -16.79 -12.63
CA HIS A 373 -5.98 -15.80 -12.81
C HIS A 373 -6.51 -15.26 -11.47
N ASN A 374 -6.92 -13.99 -11.47
CA ASN A 374 -7.45 -13.32 -10.27
C ASN A 374 -8.98 -13.40 -10.16
N ARG A 375 -9.58 -14.51 -10.59
CA ARG A 375 -11.01 -14.79 -10.37
C ARG A 375 -11.19 -15.47 -9.03
N TYR A 376 -12.30 -15.18 -8.37
CA TYR A 376 -12.66 -15.83 -7.12
C TYR A 376 -12.83 -17.33 -7.33
N GLU A 377 -12.18 -18.11 -6.49
CA GLU A 377 -12.37 -19.56 -6.36
C GLU A 377 -12.65 -19.90 -4.90
N ARG A 378 -13.43 -20.94 -4.65
CA ARG A 378 -13.74 -21.37 -3.27
C ARG A 378 -12.50 -21.73 -2.46
N ALA A 379 -11.43 -22.20 -3.11
CA ALA A 379 -10.14 -22.46 -2.49
C ALA A 379 -9.51 -21.18 -1.88
N ASP A 380 -9.89 -19.98 -2.35
CA ASP A 380 -9.39 -18.73 -1.81
C ASP A 380 -9.87 -18.48 -0.37
N LEU A 381 -10.92 -19.20 0.09
CA LEU A 381 -11.39 -19.17 1.48
C LEU A 381 -10.42 -19.82 2.46
N GLU A 382 -9.44 -20.60 2.00
CA GLU A 382 -8.36 -21.12 2.85
C GLU A 382 -7.59 -19.99 3.54
N ALA A 383 -7.56 -18.80 2.93
CA ALA A 383 -7.03 -17.57 3.53
C ALA A 383 -7.77 -17.15 4.81
N LEU A 384 -9.00 -17.61 5.01
CA LEU A 384 -9.80 -17.40 6.21
C LEU A 384 -9.67 -18.58 7.19
N SER A 385 -9.30 -19.77 6.71
CA SER A 385 -9.22 -21.03 7.47
C SER A 385 -7.88 -21.24 8.20
N GLY A 386 -6.88 -20.38 7.99
CA GLY A 386 -5.61 -20.39 8.73
C GLY A 386 -5.74 -20.10 10.23
N GLY A 387 -6.96 -19.90 10.75
CA GLY A 387 -7.27 -19.70 12.17
C GLY A 387 -8.05 -20.84 12.85
N GLU A 388 -8.44 -21.90 12.15
CA GLU A 388 -9.29 -22.98 12.73
C GLU A 388 -8.84 -24.37 12.28
N LYS A 389 -7.77 -24.91 12.88
CA LYS A 389 -7.54 -26.37 12.92
C LYS A 389 -6.87 -26.79 14.24
N ALA A 390 -7.68 -27.02 15.26
CA ALA A 390 -7.42 -28.03 16.29
C ALA A 390 -8.68 -28.24 17.13
N GLU A 391 -9.55 -29.17 16.72
CA GLU A 391 -10.32 -30.03 17.64
C GLU A 391 -11.11 -31.06 16.81
N ASN A 392 -10.49 -32.22 16.64
CA ASN A 392 -11.18 -33.50 16.61
C ASN A 392 -10.10 -34.57 16.82
N ARG A 393 -9.83 -34.86 18.09
CA ARG A 393 -9.26 -36.14 18.49
C ARG A 393 -10.35 -36.91 19.20
N GLU A 394 -10.63 -38.05 18.59
CA GLU A 394 -11.56 -39.09 18.98
C GLU A 394 -11.45 -39.46 20.48
N GLU A 395 -12.61 -39.56 21.14
CA GLU A 395 -12.77 -40.32 22.38
C GLU A 395 -12.70 -41.82 22.07
N PRO A 396 -11.96 -42.62 22.87
CA PRO A 396 -12.23 -44.04 22.97
C PRO A 396 -13.14 -44.30 24.17
N LYS A 397 -14.36 -44.75 23.88
CA LYS A 397 -15.25 -45.50 24.79
C LYS A 397 -14.73 -46.95 24.96
N PRO A 398 -15.06 -47.68 26.04
CA PRO A 398 -16.38 -47.80 26.68
C PRO A 398 -16.59 -47.03 27.97
#